data_AF-A0A3P8L6I8-F1
#
_entry.id   AF-A0A3P8L6I8-F1
#
_cell.length_a   1.000
_cell.length_b   1.000
_cell.length_c   1.000
_cell.angle_alpha   90.00
_cell.angle_beta   90.00
_cell.angle_gamma   90.00
#
_symmetry.space_group_name_H-M   'P 1'
#
loop_
_entity.id
_entity.type
_entity.pdbx_description
1 polymer ?
#
loop_
_entity_poly.entity_id
_entity_poly.type
_entity_poly.pdbx_seq_one_letter_code
_entity_poly.pdbx_strand_id
1 'polypeptide(L)'
;MGHWLPHTPFAWATFAVNMAGAFLLGGIAEALAQRPDDERHRRIRLLLGTGFCGGLTTYSAFALDIHDAAPAVGALYAGATVLLGLVAALAGAAVVRR
;
A
#
# COMPACT_ATOMS: atom_id res chain seq x y z
N MET A 1 -23.77 16.64 -15.16
CA MET A 1 -22.93 15.69 -15.92
C MET A 1 -21.62 15.55 -15.17
N GLY A 2 -21.35 14.37 -14.61
CA GLY A 2 -20.19 14.13 -13.75
C GLY A 2 -20.48 13.23 -12.54
N HIS A 3 -21.23 12.14 -12.73
CA HIS A 3 -21.45 11.10 -11.70
C HIS A 3 -20.35 10.04 -11.78
N TRP A 4 -19.09 10.47 -11.96
CA TRP A 4 -17.97 9.58 -12.25
C TRP A 4 -17.49 8.88 -10.99
N LEU A 5 -18.23 7.81 -10.71
CA LEU A 5 -18.10 6.85 -9.62
C LEU A 5 -18.85 7.30 -8.37
N PRO A 6 -19.91 6.58 -7.95
CA PRO A 6 -20.31 6.68 -6.55
C PRO A 6 -19.06 6.32 -5.75
N HIS A 7 -18.51 7.30 -5.02
CA HIS A 7 -17.68 6.98 -3.88
C HIS A 7 -18.52 6.00 -3.09
N THR A 8 -18.14 4.72 -3.10
CA THR A 8 -18.76 3.76 -2.21
C THR A 8 -18.70 4.40 -0.83
N PRO A 9 -19.74 4.32 0.00
CA PRO A 9 -19.79 4.98 1.30
C PRO A 9 -18.68 4.51 2.27
N PHE A 10 -17.74 3.69 1.79
CA PHE A 10 -16.60 3.19 2.50
C PHE A 10 -15.40 3.10 1.55
N ALA A 11 -14.27 3.67 1.97
CA ALA A 11 -12.98 3.69 1.30
C ALA A 11 -12.30 2.30 1.15
N TRP A 12 -13.09 1.22 1.00
CA TRP A 12 -12.60 -0.16 0.92
C TRP A 12 -11.68 -0.40 -0.26
N ALA A 13 -11.91 0.25 -1.40
CA ALA A 13 -11.05 0.11 -2.57
C ALA A 13 -9.65 0.66 -2.29
N THR A 14 -9.56 1.91 -1.81
CA THR A 14 -8.31 2.56 -1.41
C THR A 14 -7.59 1.76 -0.33
N PHE A 15 -8.32 1.33 0.70
CA PHE A 15 -7.79 0.48 1.76
C PHE A 15 -7.21 -0.82 1.20
N ALA A 16 -7.97 -1.56 0.39
CA ALA A 16 -7.57 -2.87 -0.13
C ALA A 16 -6.33 -2.79 -1.03
N VAL A 17 -6.27 -1.81 -1.95
CA VAL A 17 -5.08 -1.65 -2.82
C VAL A 17 -3.85 -1.24 -2.03
N ASN A 18 -4.01 -0.40 -1.01
CA ASN A 18 -2.91 -0.01 -0.11
C ASN A 18 -2.43 -1.20 0.73
N MET A 19 -3.33 -2.04 1.25
CA MET A 19 -2.95 -3.26 2.00
C MET A 19 -2.24 -4.28 1.10
N ALA A 20 -2.77 -4.53 -0.10
CA ALA A 20 -2.15 -5.43 -1.06
C ALA A 20 -0.77 -4.93 -1.49
N GLY A 21 -0.65 -3.63 -1.80
CA GLY A 21 0.63 -3.02 -2.15
C GLY A 21 1.65 -3.06 -1.02
N ALA A 22 1.24 -2.80 0.23
CA ALA A 22 2.12 -2.92 1.39
C ALA A 22 2.62 -4.36 1.59
N PHE A 23 1.74 -5.36 1.48
CA PHE A 23 2.11 -6.77 1.56
C PHE A 23 3.13 -7.16 0.48
N LEU A 24 2.85 -6.81 -0.77
CA LEU A 24 3.74 -7.10 -1.89
C LEU A 24 5.09 -6.40 -1.73
N LEU A 25 5.08 -5.12 -1.36
CA LEU A 25 6.30 -4.34 -1.16
C LEU A 25 7.17 -4.94 -0.05
N GLY A 26 6.57 -5.38 1.05
CA GLY A 26 7.28 -6.06 2.13
C GLY A 26 7.96 -7.35 1.68
N GLY A 27 7.24 -8.19 0.91
CA GLY A 27 7.80 -9.40 0.33
C GLY A 27 8.92 -9.13 -0.69
N ILE A 28 8.73 -8.15 -1.58
CA ILE A 28 9.75 -7.73 -2.55
C ILE A 28 11.01 -7.21 -1.83
N ALA A 29 10.82 -6.37 -0.82
CA ALA A 29 11.93 -5.81 -0.05
C ALA A 29 12.75 -6.91 0.63
N GLU A 30 12.08 -7.88 1.26
CA GLU A 30 12.73 -9.03 1.89
C GLU A 30 13.46 -9.92 0.87
N ALA A 31 12.81 -10.26 -0.25
CA ALA A 31 13.41 -11.11 -1.29
C ALA A 31 14.70 -10.50 -1.85
N LEU A 32 14.72 -9.17 -2.00
CA LEU A 32 15.89 -8.44 -2.47
C LEU A 32 16.95 -8.23 -1.39
N ALA A 33 16.57 -8.23 -0.10
CA ALA A 33 17.50 -8.10 1.02
C ALA A 33 18.34 -9.38 1.24
N GLN A 34 17.79 -10.55 0.89
CA GLN A 34 18.49 -11.84 0.98
C GLN A 34 19.53 -12.08 -0.12
N ARG A 35 19.69 -11.13 -1.07
CA ARG A 35 20.57 -11.26 -2.23
C ARG A 35 21.63 -10.15 -2.22
N PRO A 36 22.82 -10.38 -2.81
CA PRO A 36 23.80 -9.32 -3.02
C PRO A 36 23.20 -8.18 -3.86
N ASP A 37 23.48 -6.94 -3.48
CA ASP A 37 22.97 -5.77 -4.19
C ASP A 37 23.78 -5.54 -5.48
N ASP A 38 23.28 -6.09 -6.58
CA ASP A 38 23.81 -5.87 -7.93
C ASP A 38 22.87 -4.96 -8.75
N GLU A 39 23.31 -4.57 -9.95
CA GLU A 39 22.51 -3.71 -10.82
C GLU A 39 21.15 -4.30 -11.20
N ARG A 40 21.04 -5.63 -11.30
CA ARG A 40 19.80 -6.31 -11.65
C ARG A 40 18.82 -6.22 -10.49
N HIS A 41 19.25 -6.45 -9.26
CA HIS A 41 18.43 -6.30 -8.06
C HIS A 41 17.98 -4.85 -7.87
N ARG A 42 18.85 -3.87 -8.13
CA ARG A 42 18.47 -2.45 -8.13
C ARG A 42 17.40 -2.11 -9.16
N ARG A 43 17.51 -2.62 -10.39
CA ARG A 43 16.48 -2.44 -11.44
C ARG A 43 15.15 -3.08 -11.03
N ILE A 44 15.17 -4.28 -10.45
CA ILE A 44 13.97 -4.97 -9.95
C ILE A 44 13.32 -4.17 -8.82
N ARG A 45 14.11 -3.61 -7.90
CA ARG A 45 13.64 -2.76 -6.80
C ARG A 45 12.88 -1.53 -7.31
N LEU A 46 13.42 -0.85 -8.32
CA LEU A 46 12.78 0.29 -8.95
C LEU A 46 11.51 -0.11 -9.71
N LEU A 47 11.55 -1.18 -10.49
CA LEU A 47 10.41 -1.62 -11.28
C LEU A 47 9.24 -2.08 -10.39
N LEU A 48 9.51 -2.95 -9.41
CA LEU A 48 8.48 -3.59 -8.60
C LEU A 48 8.11 -2.78 -7.36
N GLY A 49 9.10 -2.20 -6.68
CA GLY A 49 8.87 -1.38 -5.50
C GLY A 49 8.31 -0.02 -5.87
N THR A 50 9.08 0.78 -6.63
CA THR A 50 8.65 2.14 -6.99
C THR A 50 7.59 2.14 -8.10
N GLY A 51 7.76 1.33 -9.15
CA GLY A 51 6.85 1.28 -10.28
C GLY A 51 5.52 0.58 -9.95
N PHE A 52 5.55 -0.73 -9.78
CA PHE A 52 4.33 -1.53 -9.59
C PHE A 52 3.63 -1.24 -8.25
N CYS A 53 4.31 -1.37 -7.12
CA CYS A 53 3.67 -1.10 -5.82
C CYS A 53 3.29 0.39 -5.69
N GLY A 54 4.14 1.30 -6.17
CA GLY A 54 3.81 2.73 -6.22
C GLY A 54 2.60 3.05 -7.08
N GLY A 55 2.42 2.39 -8.23
CA GLY A 55 1.24 2.56 -9.09
C GLY A 55 -0.03 1.85 -8.60
N LEU A 56 0.11 0.78 -7.80
CA LEU A 56 -1.01 0.06 -7.19
C LEU A 56 -1.58 0.83 -5.99
N THR A 57 -0.71 1.36 -5.14
CA THR A 57 -1.10 2.13 -3.95
C THR A 57 -1.44 3.58 -4.27
N THR A 58 -2.19 4.24 -3.41
CA THR A 58 -2.56 5.66 -3.60
C THR A 58 -2.67 6.39 -2.27
N TYR A 59 -1.81 7.41 -2.10
CA TYR A 59 -1.89 8.34 -0.97
C TYR A 59 -2.93 9.44 -1.20
N SER A 60 -3.11 9.88 -2.45
CA SER A 60 -4.04 10.98 -2.76
C SER A 60 -5.49 10.59 -2.50
N ALA A 61 -5.91 9.39 -2.92
CA ALA A 61 -7.25 8.90 -2.62
C ALA A 61 -7.44 8.68 -1.10
N PHE A 62 -6.42 8.14 -0.42
CA PHE A 62 -6.45 7.97 1.04
C PHE A 62 -6.61 9.30 1.79
N ALA A 63 -5.93 10.36 1.35
CA ALA A 63 -6.05 11.69 1.94
C ALA A 63 -7.45 12.30 1.70
N LEU A 64 -8.03 12.11 0.51
CA LEU A 64 -9.40 12.53 0.20
C LEU A 64 -10.42 11.74 1.03
N ASP A 65 -10.26 10.42 1.15
CA ASP A 65 -11.13 9.57 1.98
C ASP A 65 -11.15 10.01 3.45
N ILE A 66 -10.00 10.48 3.99
CA ILE A 66 -9.93 11.06 5.34
C ILE A 66 -10.59 12.43 5.40
N HIS A 67 -10.35 13.27 4.40
CA HIS A 67 -10.87 14.64 4.34
C HIS A 67 -12.40 14.67 4.27
N ASP A 68 -12.98 13.77 3.49
CA ASP A 68 -14.42 13.69 3.26
C ASP A 68 -15.16 12.98 4.42
N ALA A 69 -14.44 12.31 5.32
CA ALA A 69 -15.00 11.65 6.49
C ALA A 69 -15.19 12.60 7.69
N ALA A 70 -16.12 12.26 8.59
CA ALA A 70 -16.21 12.93 9.89
C ALA A 70 -14.87 12.83 10.64
N PRO A 71 -14.41 13.86 11.37
CA PRO A 71 -13.03 13.93 11.89
C PRO A 71 -12.57 12.69 12.68
N ALA A 72 -13.43 12.16 13.56
CA ALA A 72 -13.13 10.95 14.33
C ALA A 72 -13.03 9.69 13.46
N VAL A 73 -13.88 9.58 12.43
CA VAL A 73 -13.88 8.46 11.49
C VAL A 73 -12.65 8.54 10.59
N GLY A 74 -12.33 9.72 10.06
CA GLY A 74 -11.13 9.95 9.25
C GLY A 74 -9.85 9.65 10.04
N ALA A 75 -9.75 10.09 11.31
CA ALA A 75 -8.61 9.77 12.18
C ALA A 75 -8.49 8.27 12.46
N LEU A 76 -9.60 7.58 12.72
CA LEU A 76 -9.62 6.13 12.91
C LEU A 76 -9.20 5.40 11.64
N TYR A 77 -9.73 5.79 10.48
CA TYR A 77 -9.39 5.21 9.19
C TYR A 77 -7.90 5.43 8.85
N ALA A 78 -7.37 6.62 9.12
CA ALA A 78 -5.96 6.92 8.93
C ALA A 78 -5.06 6.03 9.79
N GLY A 79 -5.34 5.96 11.10
CA GLY A 79 -4.59 5.14 12.04
C GLY A 79 -4.67 3.65 11.69
N ALA A 80 -5.87 3.14 11.41
CA ALA A 80 -6.08 1.75 11.04
C ALA A 80 -5.33 1.39 9.74
N THR A 81 -5.40 2.25 8.72
CA THR A 81 -4.71 2.01 7.44
C THR A 81 -3.20 1.97 7.61
N VAL A 82 -2.61 2.89 8.38
CA VAL A 82 -1.16 2.89 8.61
C VAL A 82 -0.72 1.65 9.40
N LEU A 83 -1.42 1.33 10.49
CA LEU A 83 -1.08 0.18 11.34
C LEU A 83 -1.25 -1.15 10.60
N LEU A 84 -2.39 -1.34 9.92
CA LEU A 84 -2.64 -2.56 9.16
C LEU A 84 -1.74 -2.66 7.93
N GLY A 85 -1.38 -1.53 7.31
CA GLY A 85 -0.41 -1.50 6.21
C GLY A 85 0.98 -1.96 6.66
N LEU A 86 1.42 -1.52 7.84
CA LEU A 86 2.68 -2.02 8.44
C LEU A 86 2.59 -3.52 8.72
N VAL A 87 1.51 -4.00 9.33
CA VAL A 87 1.28 -5.43 9.56
C VAL A 87 1.31 -6.23 8.25
N ALA A 88 0.65 -5.72 7.21
CA ALA A 88 0.64 -6.35 5.89
C ALA A 88 2.04 -6.44 5.29
N ALA A 89 2.84 -5.37 5.35
CA ALA A 89 4.22 -5.39 4.88
C ALA A 89 5.09 -6.39 5.66
N LEU A 90 4.96 -6.43 6.99
CA LEU A 90 5.67 -7.41 7.82
C LEU A 90 5.25 -8.85 7.50
N ALA A 91 3.96 -9.08 7.25
CA ALA A 91 3.45 -10.38 6.85
C ALA A 91 4.01 -10.81 5.48
N GLY A 92 4.05 -9.90 4.50
CA GLY A 92 4.63 -10.16 3.19
C GLY A 92 6.11 -10.53 3.28
N ALA A 93 6.88 -9.78 4.08
CA ALA A 93 8.28 -10.12 4.36
C ALA A 93 8.41 -11.48 5.08
N ALA A 94 7.54 -11.78 6.04
CA ALA A 94 7.55 -13.05 6.77
C ALA A 94 7.24 -14.27 5.89
N VAL A 95 6.44 -14.11 4.83
CA VAL A 95 6.18 -15.18 3.84
C VAL A 95 7.46 -15.52 3.05
N VAL A 96 8.28 -14.51 2.74
CA VAL A 96 9.52 -14.67 1.96
C VAL A 96 10.72 -15.13 2.80
N ARG A 97 10.73 -14.82 4.11
CA ARG A 97 11.78 -15.27 5.04
C ARG A 97 11.84 -16.78 5.29
N ARG A 98 10.87 -17.55 4.80
CA ARG A 98 10.78 -18.99 5.00
C ARG A 98 11.61 -19.76 3.98
#